data_AF-A0A7X7M6E8-F1
#
_entry.id   AF-A0A7X7M6E8-F1
#
_cell.length_a   1.000
_cell.length_b   1.000
_cell.length_c   1.000
_cell.angle_alpha   90.00
_cell.angle_beta   90.00
_cell.angle_gamma   90.00
#
_symmetry.space_group_name_H-M   'P 1'
#
loop_
_entity.id
_entity.type
_entity.pdbx_description
1 polymer ?
#
loop_
_entity_poly.entity_id
_entity_poly.type
_entity_poly.pdbx_seq_one_letter_code
_entity_poly.pdbx_strand_id
1 'polypeptide(L)'
;MDKKPDFNENLWGLADLAPRLDMAAEANALLRGQANQEIEGVAEEVREENGVTVHIITVLNEKGAARLNRQPGRYITIDIPLEDEEDDIGEIAKVVAGQLKNLLRTAPSVAHPLLIVGLGNDNAIPDALGPRVVDMSYATRHLFHLHNLEGYSAVCAVAPGVLENSGIETAEIIDGICEHIHPSALIVVDSLAAASISRVGTTIQVCETGIRPGSGLGKRRSGIDSTMTGCPVIAIGVPTVVDTAAIIAETLTSLGQYWRGRAMIVPPQLDDAAYSYAEKQLLERFRGRLVVTPKDIDDLIARDAEIIAAAIAMMAHPAATKDNYHNFLR
;
A
#
# COMPACT_ATOMS: atom_id res chain seq x y z
N MET A 1 -28.94 9.30 -14.67
CA MET A 1 -28.06 9.89 -13.65
C MET A 1 -27.50 8.72 -12.88
N ASP A 2 -26.44 8.12 -13.40
CA ASP A 2 -25.72 7.06 -12.70
C ASP A 2 -25.05 7.70 -11.49
N LYS A 3 -25.51 7.32 -10.30
CA LYS A 3 -24.74 7.58 -9.09
C LYS A 3 -23.44 6.78 -9.26
N LYS A 4 -22.29 7.46 -9.20
CA LYS A 4 -21.00 6.80 -8.95
C LYS A 4 -21.21 5.83 -7.78
N PRO A 5 -20.70 4.59 -7.83
CA PRO A 5 -20.83 3.66 -6.72
C PRO A 5 -20.25 4.32 -5.46
N ASP A 6 -21.09 4.51 -4.45
CA ASP A 6 -20.63 4.97 -3.14
C ASP A 6 -19.95 3.77 -2.48
N PHE A 7 -18.61 3.78 -2.51
CA PHE A 7 -17.76 2.72 -1.96
C PHE A 7 -18.09 2.38 -0.49
N ASN A 8 -18.77 3.28 0.23
CA ASN A 8 -19.16 3.09 1.63
C ASN A 8 -20.35 2.14 1.85
N GLU A 9 -21.19 1.85 0.85
CA GLU A 9 -22.47 1.15 1.09
C GLU A 9 -22.36 -0.39 1.21
N ASN A 10 -21.21 -0.99 0.89
CA ASN A 10 -21.08 -2.44 0.71
C ASN A 10 -20.33 -3.23 1.81
N LEU A 11 -19.95 -2.60 2.93
CA LEU A 11 -19.07 -3.23 3.94
C LEU A 11 -19.77 -3.81 5.19
N TRP A 12 -21.06 -4.14 5.10
CA TRP A 12 -21.85 -4.68 6.23
C TRP A 12 -21.40 -6.11 6.59
N GLY A 13 -21.08 -6.38 7.87
CA GLY A 13 -20.65 -7.69 8.36
C GLY A 13 -19.13 -7.93 8.40
N LEU A 14 -18.33 -6.90 8.12
CA LEU A 14 -16.86 -6.97 8.04
C LEU A 14 -16.16 -6.39 9.29
N ALA A 15 -16.86 -6.15 10.40
CA ALA A 15 -16.31 -5.47 11.60
C ALA A 15 -15.02 -6.15 12.11
N ASP A 16 -15.02 -7.48 12.16
CA ASP A 16 -13.90 -8.28 12.60
C ASP A 16 -12.73 -8.33 11.59
N LEU A 17 -12.94 -7.82 10.37
CA LEU A 17 -11.91 -7.73 9.33
C LEU A 17 -11.16 -6.40 9.35
N ALA A 18 -11.73 -5.32 9.91
CA ALA A 18 -11.03 -4.02 10.00
C ALA A 18 -9.61 -4.12 10.58
N PRO A 19 -9.33 -4.91 11.64
CA PRO A 19 -7.97 -5.10 12.13
C PRO A 19 -7.03 -5.86 11.19
N ARG A 20 -7.58 -6.61 10.22
CA ARG A 20 -6.84 -7.40 9.22
C ARG A 20 -6.57 -6.64 7.92
N LEU A 21 -7.21 -5.49 7.70
CA LEU A 21 -7.00 -4.71 6.49
C LEU A 21 -5.65 -4.01 6.55
N ASP A 22 -4.94 -3.91 5.42
CA ASP A 22 -3.67 -3.17 5.32
C ASP A 22 -3.88 -1.70 4.92
N MET A 23 -5.03 -1.36 4.33
CA MET A 23 -5.33 0.02 3.94
C MET A 23 -6.05 0.84 5.01
N ALA A 24 -5.55 2.05 5.27
CA ALA A 24 -6.17 2.99 6.20
C ALA A 24 -7.52 3.52 5.68
N ALA A 25 -7.64 3.73 4.36
CA ALA A 25 -8.89 4.15 3.74
C ALA A 25 -10.01 3.13 3.91
N GLU A 26 -9.71 1.84 3.74
CA GLU A 26 -10.71 0.77 3.94
C GLU A 26 -11.11 0.64 5.41
N ALA A 27 -10.15 0.68 6.34
CA ALA A 27 -10.44 0.63 7.78
C ALA A 27 -11.34 1.80 8.21
N ASN A 28 -11.07 3.02 7.72
CA ASN A 28 -11.89 4.19 7.99
C ASN A 28 -13.30 4.08 7.38
N ALA A 29 -13.41 3.66 6.12
CA ALA A 29 -14.70 3.49 5.43
C ALA A 29 -15.59 2.46 6.15
N LEU A 30 -15.02 1.33 6.56
CA LEU A 30 -15.72 0.26 7.27
C LEU A 30 -16.27 0.75 8.63
N LEU A 31 -15.44 1.45 9.41
CA LEU A 31 -15.86 1.97 10.72
C LEU A 31 -16.90 3.10 10.60
N ARG A 32 -16.82 3.94 9.57
CA ARG A 32 -17.82 4.99 9.31
C ARG A 32 -19.15 4.43 8.87
N GLY A 33 -19.15 3.43 7.97
CA GLY A 33 -20.37 2.75 7.53
C GLY A 33 -21.15 2.13 8.69
N GLN A 34 -20.46 1.72 9.76
CA GLN A 34 -21.08 1.20 10.98
C GLN A 34 -21.58 2.30 11.93
N ALA A 35 -20.80 3.36 12.13
CA ALA A 35 -21.09 4.38 13.15
C ALA A 35 -21.99 5.53 12.63
N ASN A 36 -22.10 5.70 11.30
CA ASN A 36 -22.73 6.83 10.62
C ASN A 36 -22.29 8.20 11.19
N GLN A 37 -21.04 8.28 11.67
CA GLN A 37 -20.43 9.41 12.36
C GLN A 37 -18.94 9.49 12.02
N GLU A 38 -18.37 10.69 12.11
CA GLU A 38 -16.93 10.90 12.01
C GLU A 38 -16.18 10.22 13.16
N ILE A 39 -14.99 9.69 12.86
CA ILE A 39 -14.17 9.00 13.85
C ILE A 39 -13.36 10.04 14.65
N GLU A 40 -13.65 10.17 15.94
CA GLU A 40 -12.88 11.03 16.85
C GLU A 40 -11.37 10.72 16.76
N GLY A 41 -10.55 11.75 16.55
CA GLY A 41 -9.09 11.62 16.43
C GLY A 41 -8.58 11.31 15.03
N VAL A 42 -9.44 11.37 14.01
CA VAL A 42 -9.10 11.16 12.61
C VAL A 42 -9.59 12.35 11.78
N ALA A 43 -8.70 12.95 10.99
CA ALA A 43 -9.08 13.94 9.98
C ALA A 43 -8.99 13.31 8.59
N GLU A 44 -9.87 13.74 7.69
CA GLU A 44 -9.90 13.27 6.31
C GLU A 44 -9.97 14.45 5.35
N GLU A 45 -9.25 14.31 4.24
CA GLU A 45 -9.28 15.22 3.12
C GLU A 45 -9.30 14.43 1.81
N VAL A 46 -10.11 14.86 0.85
CA VAL A 46 -10.20 14.23 -0.48
C VAL A 46 -10.00 15.31 -1.54
N ARG A 47 -9.15 15.04 -2.52
CA ARG A 47 -8.86 15.94 -3.63
C ARG A 47 -8.77 15.15 -4.94
N GLU A 48 -9.07 15.78 -6.06
CA GLU A 48 -8.74 15.23 -7.37
C GLU A 48 -7.53 15.98 -7.95
N GLU A 49 -6.54 15.23 -8.43
CA GLU A 49 -5.29 15.74 -8.98
C GLU A 49 -4.98 14.93 -10.25
N ASN A 50 -4.86 15.58 -11.42
CA ASN A 50 -4.49 14.94 -12.69
C ASN A 50 -5.27 13.64 -13.03
N GLY A 51 -6.58 13.60 -12.75
CA GLY A 51 -7.43 12.44 -13.05
C GLY A 51 -7.41 11.32 -12.00
N VAL A 52 -6.56 11.42 -10.96
CA VAL A 52 -6.58 10.49 -9.82
C VAL A 52 -7.24 11.13 -8.59
N THR A 53 -7.83 10.31 -7.74
CA THR A 53 -8.40 10.77 -6.46
C THR A 53 -7.41 10.52 -5.33
N VAL A 54 -7.03 11.58 -4.62
CA VAL A 54 -6.13 11.54 -3.47
C VAL A 54 -6.94 11.68 -2.19
N HIS A 55 -6.98 10.61 -1.39
CA HIS A 55 -7.59 10.54 -0.07
C HIS A 55 -6.52 10.58 1.02
N ILE A 56 -6.53 11.62 1.85
CA ILE A 56 -5.57 11.82 2.94
C ILE A 56 -6.28 11.61 4.26
N ILE A 57 -5.89 10.56 4.98
CA ILE A 57 -6.32 10.29 6.35
C ILE A 57 -5.18 10.69 7.29
N THR A 58 -5.46 11.56 8.25
CA THR A 58 -4.52 11.95 9.30
C THR A 58 -5.00 11.41 10.63
N VAL A 59 -4.24 10.49 11.21
CA VAL A 59 -4.48 9.98 12.56
C VAL A 59 -3.83 10.94 13.56
N LEU A 60 -4.67 11.68 14.30
CA LEU A 60 -4.23 12.83 15.10
C LEU A 60 -3.80 12.45 16.52
N ASN A 61 -4.33 11.36 17.08
CA ASN A 61 -4.09 10.99 18.47
C ASN A 61 -4.27 9.47 18.73
N GLU A 62 -3.94 9.04 19.95
CA GLU A 62 -4.01 7.64 20.37
C GLU A 62 -5.42 7.03 20.29
N LYS A 63 -6.48 7.83 20.46
CA LYS A 63 -7.85 7.33 20.30
C LYS A 63 -8.14 6.97 18.84
N GLY A 64 -7.77 7.84 17.91
CA GLY A 64 -7.85 7.57 16.48
C GLY A 64 -6.99 6.36 16.09
N ALA A 65 -5.79 6.27 16.66
CA ALA A 65 -4.88 5.17 16.43
C ALA A 65 -5.45 3.81 16.87
N ALA A 66 -6.04 3.76 18.06
CA ALA A 66 -6.69 2.56 18.59
C ALA A 66 -7.92 2.16 17.77
N ARG A 67 -8.72 3.13 17.31
CA ARG A 67 -9.90 2.86 16.47
C ARG A 67 -9.52 2.33 15.09
N LEU A 68 -8.56 2.95 14.42
CA LEU A 68 -8.12 2.55 13.08
C LEU A 68 -7.12 1.40 13.07
N ASN A 69 -6.60 1.00 14.23
CA ASN A 69 -5.46 0.08 14.34
C ASN A 69 -4.28 0.57 13.47
N ARG A 70 -3.96 1.85 13.59
CA ARG A 70 -2.94 2.57 12.80
C ARG A 70 -2.17 3.54 13.68
N GLN A 71 -0.87 3.67 13.46
CA GLN A 71 -0.08 4.65 14.21
C GLN A 71 -0.48 6.09 13.85
N PRO A 72 -0.34 7.07 14.77
CA PRO A 72 -0.51 8.48 14.47
C PRO A 72 0.38 8.93 13.30
N GLY A 73 -0.18 9.69 12.36
CA GLY A 73 0.49 10.13 11.14
C GLY A 73 -0.43 10.19 9.93
N ARG A 74 0.13 10.54 8.78
CA ARG A 74 -0.60 10.66 7.51
C ARG A 74 -0.56 9.36 6.70
N TYR A 75 -1.73 8.99 6.18
CA TYR A 75 -1.95 7.88 5.25
C TYR A 75 -2.63 8.46 4.01
N ILE A 76 -1.95 8.39 2.88
CA ILE A 76 -2.38 8.96 1.60
C ILE A 76 -2.73 7.79 0.69
N THR A 77 -3.97 7.71 0.26
CA THR A 77 -4.45 6.71 -0.70
C THR A 77 -4.70 7.42 -2.02
N ILE A 78 -4.08 6.92 -3.09
CA ILE A 78 -4.18 7.45 -4.45
C ILE A 78 -4.96 6.41 -5.25
N ASP A 79 -6.19 6.73 -5.59
CA ASP A 79 -7.08 5.89 -6.40
C ASP A 79 -6.97 6.30 -7.86
N ILE A 80 -6.51 5.35 -8.68
CA ILE A 80 -6.26 5.46 -10.11
C ILE A 80 -7.49 4.89 -10.84
N PRO A 81 -8.14 5.65 -11.72
CA PRO A 81 -9.30 5.17 -12.45
C PRO A 81 -8.92 4.02 -13.40
N LEU A 82 -9.82 3.05 -13.54
CA LEU A 82 -9.74 2.01 -14.57
C LEU A 82 -10.28 2.58 -15.88
N GLU A 83 -9.49 3.37 -16.62
CA GLU A 83 -9.88 3.80 -17.97
C GLU A 83 -9.11 3.02 -19.06
N ASP A 84 -9.75 2.82 -20.21
CA ASP A 84 -9.24 2.03 -21.35
C ASP A 84 -8.10 2.71 -22.14
N GLU A 85 -7.72 3.94 -21.77
CA GLU A 85 -6.62 4.68 -22.39
C GLU A 85 -5.32 4.42 -21.62
N GLU A 86 -4.18 4.45 -22.33
CA GLU A 86 -2.85 4.38 -21.73
C GLU A 86 -2.75 5.41 -20.60
N ASP A 87 -2.94 4.96 -19.36
CA ASP A 87 -2.63 5.73 -18.17
C ASP A 87 -1.23 6.31 -18.35
N ASP A 88 -1.10 7.63 -18.43
CA ASP A 88 0.21 8.28 -18.49
C ASP A 88 0.90 8.01 -17.15
N ILE A 89 1.68 6.93 -17.09
CA ILE A 89 2.50 6.51 -15.95
C ILE A 89 3.24 7.73 -15.39
N GLY A 90 3.71 8.64 -16.24
CA GLY A 90 4.39 9.87 -15.85
C GLY A 90 3.51 10.82 -15.05
N GLU A 91 2.22 10.97 -15.38
CA GLU A 91 1.28 11.81 -14.63
C GLU A 91 0.92 11.21 -13.28
N ILE A 92 0.63 9.90 -13.22
CA ILE A 92 0.36 9.21 -11.96
C ILE A 92 1.59 9.28 -11.05
N ALA A 93 2.76 8.94 -11.60
CA ALA A 93 4.02 9.00 -10.86
C ALA A 93 4.35 10.41 -10.38
N LYS A 94 3.97 11.46 -11.13
CA LYS A 94 4.14 12.86 -10.71
C LYS A 94 3.27 13.21 -9.50
N VAL A 95 2.02 12.72 -9.46
CA VAL A 95 1.15 12.89 -8.28
C VAL A 95 1.77 12.17 -7.08
N VAL A 96 2.17 10.91 -7.23
CA VAL A 96 2.84 10.13 -6.16
C VAL A 96 4.11 10.85 -5.69
N ALA A 97 4.96 11.32 -6.61
CA ALA A 97 6.17 12.07 -6.29
C ALA A 97 5.88 13.35 -5.50
N GLY A 98 4.80 14.07 -5.84
CA GLY A 98 4.34 15.24 -5.10
C GLY A 98 3.99 14.90 -3.65
N GLN A 99 3.29 13.79 -3.44
CA GLN A 99 2.96 13.31 -2.08
C GLN A 99 4.22 12.89 -1.32
N LEU A 100 5.17 12.19 -1.96
CA LEU A 100 6.45 11.83 -1.35
C LEU A 100 7.27 13.08 -0.96
N LYS A 101 7.34 14.11 -1.81
CA LYS A 101 8.01 15.40 -1.49
C LYS A 101 7.36 16.13 -0.31
N ASN A 102 6.04 16.01 -0.15
CA ASN A 102 5.33 16.62 0.98
C ASN A 102 5.63 15.92 2.32
N LEU A 103 5.99 14.64 2.28
CA LEU A 103 6.35 13.83 3.45
C LEU A 103 7.86 13.90 3.75
N LEU A 104 8.73 13.88 2.73
CA LEU A 104 10.18 14.02 2.89
C LEU A 104 10.62 15.48 2.84
N ARG A 105 11.08 15.99 3.97
CA ARG A 105 11.63 17.36 4.08
C ARG A 105 13.16 17.43 3.97
N THR A 106 13.82 16.29 3.76
CA THR A 106 15.28 16.18 3.75
C THR A 106 15.79 15.84 2.35
N ALA A 107 16.78 16.59 1.88
CA ALA A 107 17.48 16.30 0.64
C ALA A 107 18.58 15.25 0.89
N PRO A 108 18.69 14.20 0.07
CA PRO A 108 19.76 13.20 0.20
C PRO A 108 21.15 13.79 -0.05
N SER A 109 22.17 13.18 0.55
CA SER A 109 23.58 13.49 0.30
C SER A 109 24.40 12.20 0.19
N VAL A 110 25.65 12.28 -0.26
CA VAL A 110 26.52 11.09 -0.36
C VAL A 110 26.77 10.45 1.01
N ALA A 111 26.91 11.28 2.05
CA ALA A 111 27.10 10.83 3.44
C ALA A 111 25.82 10.25 4.05
N HIS A 112 24.67 10.81 3.68
CA HIS A 112 23.35 10.38 4.14
C HIS A 112 22.44 10.17 2.92
N PRO A 113 22.54 9.01 2.24
CA PRO A 113 21.81 8.74 1.01
C PRO A 113 20.32 8.50 1.28
N LEU A 114 19.50 8.55 0.23
CA LEU A 114 18.17 7.94 0.26
C LEU A 114 18.34 6.42 0.16
N LEU A 115 17.66 5.65 1.00
CA LEU A 115 17.63 4.20 0.90
C LEU A 115 16.24 3.75 0.44
N ILE A 116 16.19 3.02 -0.66
CA ILE A 116 14.99 2.35 -1.18
C ILE A 116 15.07 0.88 -0.75
N VAL A 117 14.04 0.38 -0.09
CA VAL A 117 13.91 -1.02 0.33
C VAL A 117 12.69 -1.64 -0.33
N GLY A 118 12.92 -2.67 -1.12
CA GLY A 118 11.87 -3.48 -1.73
C GLY A 118 11.57 -4.70 -0.88
N LEU A 119 10.42 -4.71 -0.20
CA LEU A 119 9.94 -5.86 0.55
C LEU A 119 9.20 -6.85 -0.35
N GLY A 120 9.27 -8.12 0.03
CA GLY A 120 8.53 -9.19 -0.64
C GLY A 120 9.43 -10.30 -1.17
N ASN A 121 8.80 -11.22 -1.89
CA ASN A 121 9.44 -12.40 -2.47
C ASN A 121 9.28 -12.39 -3.98
N ASP A 122 10.36 -12.16 -4.72
CA ASP A 122 10.36 -12.14 -6.19
C ASP A 122 9.92 -13.48 -6.83
N ASN A 123 9.95 -14.59 -6.08
CA ASN A 123 9.43 -15.88 -6.55
C ASN A 123 7.90 -15.99 -6.50
N ALA A 124 7.22 -15.07 -5.82
CA ALA A 124 5.78 -15.00 -5.73
C ALA A 124 5.33 -13.70 -6.38
N ILE A 125 4.85 -13.77 -7.64
CA ILE A 125 4.48 -12.60 -8.45
C ILE A 125 3.63 -11.55 -7.69
N PRO A 126 2.54 -11.90 -6.99
CA PRO A 126 1.75 -10.89 -6.26
C PRO A 126 2.49 -10.25 -5.08
N ASP A 127 3.63 -10.79 -4.66
CA ASP A 127 4.49 -10.29 -3.58
C ASP A 127 5.82 -9.72 -4.13
N ALA A 128 5.95 -9.56 -5.45
CA ALA A 128 7.19 -9.16 -6.10
C ALA A 128 7.33 -7.64 -6.30
N LEU A 129 6.33 -6.83 -5.93
CA LEU A 129 6.33 -5.39 -6.19
C LEU A 129 7.60 -4.68 -5.67
N GLY A 130 7.97 -4.90 -4.41
CA GLY A 130 9.14 -4.28 -3.81
C GLY A 130 10.45 -4.61 -4.57
N PRO A 131 10.77 -5.91 -4.77
CA PRO A 131 11.89 -6.31 -5.62
C PRO A 131 11.88 -5.67 -7.01
N ARG A 132 10.72 -5.61 -7.67
CA ARG A 132 10.58 -5.02 -9.02
C ARG A 132 10.87 -3.52 -9.03
N VAL A 133 10.40 -2.79 -8.02
CA VAL A 133 10.75 -1.36 -7.86
C VAL A 133 12.25 -1.17 -7.64
N VAL A 134 12.88 -2.03 -6.83
CA VAL A 134 14.33 -1.98 -6.59
C VAL A 134 15.11 -2.27 -7.88
N ASP A 135 14.67 -3.23 -8.68
CA ASP A 135 15.32 -3.58 -9.95
C ASP A 135 15.29 -2.44 -10.97
N MET A 136 14.19 -1.67 -11.00
CA MET A 136 14.04 -0.48 -11.84
C MET A 136 14.74 0.76 -11.26
N SER A 137 15.01 0.79 -9.95
CA SER A 137 15.60 1.95 -9.27
C SER A 137 17.08 2.10 -9.62
N TYR A 138 17.47 3.27 -10.13
CA TYR A 138 18.86 3.55 -10.45
C TYR A 138 19.68 3.90 -9.19
N ALA A 139 20.43 2.94 -8.66
CA ALA A 139 21.28 3.16 -7.49
C ALA A 139 22.50 4.03 -7.84
N THR A 140 22.55 5.26 -7.34
CA THR A 140 23.56 6.26 -7.76
C THR A 140 24.64 6.56 -6.73
N ARG A 141 24.49 6.17 -5.45
CA ARG A 141 25.45 6.55 -4.37
C ARG A 141 26.90 6.24 -4.74
N HIS A 142 27.15 5.07 -5.33
CA HIS A 142 28.49 4.62 -5.68
C HIS A 142 29.15 5.46 -6.79
N LEU A 143 28.36 6.11 -7.66
CA LEU A 143 28.86 6.93 -8.76
C LEU A 143 29.41 8.27 -8.28
N PHE A 144 28.85 8.82 -7.18
CA PHE A 144 29.34 10.07 -6.58
C PHE A 144 30.76 9.96 -6.02
N HIS A 145 31.27 8.75 -5.78
CA HIS A 145 32.68 8.56 -5.41
C HIS A 145 33.65 8.75 -6.60
N LEU A 146 33.15 8.67 -7.83
CA LEU A 146 33.94 8.79 -9.05
C LEU A 146 33.88 10.19 -9.64
N HIS A 147 32.70 10.82 -9.67
CA HIS A 147 32.48 12.17 -10.18
C HIS A 147 31.16 12.75 -9.63
N ASN A 148 31.04 14.08 -9.63
CA ASN A 148 29.78 14.73 -9.27
C ASN A 148 28.76 14.55 -10.40
N LEU A 149 27.57 14.05 -10.08
CA LEU A 149 26.49 13.83 -11.03
C LEU A 149 25.46 14.96 -10.93
N GLU A 150 25.57 15.96 -11.80
CA GLU A 150 24.57 17.02 -11.88
C GLU A 150 23.18 16.45 -12.20
N GLY A 151 22.16 16.92 -11.48
CA GLY A 151 20.79 16.46 -11.66
C GLY A 151 20.44 15.14 -10.96
N TYR A 152 21.40 14.49 -10.31
CA TYR A 152 21.16 13.28 -9.50
C TYR A 152 21.34 13.56 -8.00
N SER A 153 20.68 12.75 -7.18
CA SER A 153 20.93 12.62 -5.74
C SER A 153 21.54 11.25 -5.44
N ALA A 154 22.17 11.11 -4.27
CA ALA A 154 22.73 9.83 -3.82
C ALA A 154 21.63 8.88 -3.32
N VAL A 155 21.41 7.80 -4.08
CA VAL A 155 20.38 6.79 -3.81
C VAL A 155 21.04 5.42 -3.65
N CYS A 156 20.58 4.66 -2.66
CA CYS A 156 20.83 3.24 -2.47
C CYS A 156 19.52 2.48 -2.67
N ALA A 157 19.59 1.25 -3.17
CA ALA A 157 18.43 0.38 -3.29
C ALA A 157 18.81 -1.04 -2.87
N VAL A 158 17.91 -1.72 -2.16
CA VAL A 158 18.12 -3.11 -1.71
C VAL A 158 16.79 -3.85 -1.62
N ALA A 159 16.76 -5.08 -2.10
CA ALA A 159 15.67 -6.03 -1.89
C ALA A 159 16.20 -7.15 -0.96
N PRO A 160 15.96 -7.06 0.36
CA PRO A 160 16.51 -8.02 1.33
C PRO A 160 15.91 -9.43 1.20
N GLY A 161 14.79 -9.57 0.49
CA GLY A 161 14.03 -10.81 0.38
C GLY A 161 13.29 -11.16 1.66
N VAL A 162 12.97 -12.44 1.81
CA VAL A 162 12.20 -12.97 2.94
C VAL A 162 13.06 -13.84 3.85
N LEU A 163 12.67 -13.92 5.13
CA LEU A 163 13.30 -14.73 6.17
C LEU A 163 13.61 -16.15 5.68
N GLU A 164 12.68 -16.77 4.96
CA GLU A 164 12.79 -18.15 4.48
C GLU A 164 13.99 -18.37 3.54
N ASN A 165 14.49 -17.31 2.90
CA ASN A 165 15.64 -17.38 1.99
C ASN A 165 16.98 -17.16 2.71
N SER A 166 17.02 -16.28 3.71
CA SER A 166 18.26 -15.80 4.33
C SER A 166 18.50 -16.35 5.74
N GLY A 167 17.43 -16.75 6.45
CA GLY A 167 17.46 -17.05 7.89
C GLY A 167 17.59 -15.81 8.80
N ILE A 168 17.57 -14.61 8.23
CA ILE A 168 17.67 -13.33 8.93
C ILE A 168 16.36 -12.56 8.70
N GLU A 169 15.78 -12.00 9.77
CA GLU A 169 14.58 -11.19 9.63
C GLU A 169 14.85 -9.96 8.76
N THR A 170 13.92 -9.65 7.86
CA THR A 170 14.05 -8.53 6.93
C THR A 170 14.31 -7.21 7.66
N ALA A 171 13.68 -7.02 8.83
CA ALA A 171 13.88 -5.86 9.69
C ALA A 171 15.32 -5.76 10.22
N GLU A 172 15.97 -6.88 10.58
CA GLU A 172 17.36 -6.90 11.06
C GLU A 172 18.34 -6.52 9.94
N ILE A 173 18.09 -6.99 8.71
CA ILE A 173 18.91 -6.61 7.55
C ILE A 173 18.80 -5.10 7.31
N ILE A 174 17.59 -4.56 7.34
CA ILE A 174 17.34 -3.12 7.13
C ILE A 174 17.99 -2.29 8.23
N ASP A 175 17.83 -2.70 9.49
CA ASP A 175 18.41 -2.02 10.64
C ASP A 175 19.94 -1.98 10.55
N GLY A 176 20.59 -3.10 10.24
CA GLY A 176 22.03 -3.17 10.04
C GLY A 176 22.54 -2.29 8.88
N ILE A 177 21.76 -2.16 7.79
CA ILE A 177 22.09 -1.22 6.71
C ILE A 177 21.95 0.22 7.19
N CYS A 178 20.86 0.57 7.87
CA CYS A 178 20.60 1.91 8.40
C CYS A 178 21.66 2.34 9.42
N GLU A 179 22.09 1.44 10.30
CA GLU A 179 23.18 1.67 11.26
C GLU A 179 24.51 1.94 10.55
N HIS A 180 24.75 1.33 9.38
CA HIS A 180 26.03 1.48 8.69
C HIS A 180 26.10 2.69 7.74
N ILE A 181 25.03 2.96 6.99
CA ILE A 181 25.04 4.01 5.95
C ILE A 181 24.35 5.30 6.38
N HIS A 182 23.64 5.28 7.51
CA HIS A 182 22.90 6.43 8.07
C HIS A 182 22.08 7.19 7.03
N PRO A 183 21.07 6.56 6.40
CA PRO A 183 20.33 7.19 5.31
C PRO A 183 19.57 8.45 5.78
N SER A 184 19.40 9.43 4.90
CA SER A 184 18.63 10.65 5.18
C SER A 184 17.14 10.38 5.32
N ALA A 185 16.66 9.32 4.66
CA ALA A 185 15.32 8.77 4.73
C ALA A 185 15.30 7.36 4.13
N LEU A 186 14.30 6.58 4.52
CA LEU A 186 14.00 5.26 4.00
C LEU A 186 12.67 5.30 3.24
N ILE A 187 12.64 4.74 2.02
CA ILE A 187 11.42 4.44 1.29
C ILE A 187 11.28 2.92 1.24
N VAL A 188 10.23 2.40 1.86
CA VAL A 188 9.92 0.98 1.91
C VAL A 188 8.76 0.71 0.97
N VAL A 189 8.92 -0.21 0.02
CA VAL A 189 7.88 -0.59 -0.93
C VAL A 189 7.44 -2.01 -0.64
N ASP A 190 6.14 -2.24 -0.49
CA ASP A 190 5.56 -3.56 -0.15
C ASP A 190 4.28 -3.85 -0.94
N SER A 191 3.96 -5.13 -1.08
CA SER A 191 2.66 -5.56 -1.63
C SER A 191 1.65 -5.66 -0.48
N LEU A 192 0.46 -5.09 -0.65
CA LEU A 192 -0.59 -5.08 0.38
C LEU A 192 -1.74 -6.03 0.05
N ALA A 193 -2.54 -6.38 1.06
CA ALA A 193 -3.84 -7.01 0.86
C ALA A 193 -4.98 -5.97 0.94
N ALA A 194 -5.88 -6.00 -0.04
CA ALA A 194 -7.12 -5.22 -0.01
C ALA A 194 -8.30 -6.00 0.60
N ALA A 195 -9.26 -5.26 1.14
CA ALA A 195 -10.60 -5.75 1.51
C ALA A 195 -11.57 -5.76 0.32
N SER A 196 -11.24 -5.08 -0.78
CA SER A 196 -12.08 -5.00 -1.97
C SER A 196 -11.31 -5.35 -3.23
N ILE A 197 -11.95 -6.12 -4.11
CA ILE A 197 -11.40 -6.49 -5.42
C ILE A 197 -11.11 -5.25 -6.27
N SER A 198 -11.94 -4.20 -6.18
CA SER A 198 -11.80 -3.02 -7.03
C SER A 198 -10.55 -2.18 -6.76
N ARG A 199 -9.80 -2.49 -5.69
CA ARG A 199 -8.56 -1.79 -5.31
C ARG A 199 -7.27 -2.46 -5.79
N VAL A 200 -7.38 -3.70 -6.27
CA VAL A 200 -6.21 -4.43 -6.76
C VAL A 200 -5.74 -3.80 -8.05
N GLY A 201 -4.50 -3.31 -8.07
CA GLY A 201 -3.92 -2.64 -9.23
C GLY A 201 -4.61 -1.31 -9.57
N THR A 202 -5.26 -0.64 -8.62
CA THR A 202 -5.89 0.68 -8.86
C THR A 202 -5.66 1.63 -7.71
N THR A 203 -4.94 1.21 -6.68
CA THR A 203 -4.71 2.01 -5.49
C THR A 203 -3.25 1.97 -5.08
N ILE A 204 -2.66 3.13 -4.79
CA ILE A 204 -1.35 3.26 -4.14
C ILE A 204 -1.55 3.91 -2.77
N GLN A 205 -1.07 3.27 -1.71
CA GLN A 205 -1.05 3.84 -0.36
C GLN A 205 0.35 4.29 0.01
N VAL A 206 0.47 5.51 0.54
CA VAL A 206 1.71 6.08 1.06
C VAL A 206 1.51 6.49 2.51
N CYS A 207 2.41 6.15 3.42
CA CYS A 207 2.36 6.61 4.80
C CYS A 207 3.74 6.93 5.38
N GLU A 208 3.79 7.87 6.33
CA GLU A 208 5.02 8.32 7.02
C GLU A 208 5.29 7.59 8.34
N THR A 209 4.44 6.61 8.67
CA THR A 209 4.48 5.86 9.93
C THR A 209 5.32 4.59 9.82
N GLY A 210 5.81 4.26 8.62
CA GLY A 210 6.45 2.99 8.33
C GLY A 210 5.45 1.88 8.02
N ILE A 211 5.90 0.63 8.09
CA ILE A 211 5.10 -0.55 7.70
C ILE A 211 5.36 -1.74 8.63
N ARG A 212 4.36 -2.61 8.76
CA ARG A 212 4.51 -3.94 9.38
C ARG A 212 4.33 -5.00 8.30
N PRO A 213 5.42 -5.59 7.78
CA PRO A 213 5.32 -6.46 6.61
C PRO A 213 4.43 -7.68 6.86
N GLY A 214 3.52 -7.95 5.92
CA GLY A 214 2.63 -9.12 5.95
C GLY A 214 1.49 -9.07 6.98
N SER A 215 1.15 -7.89 7.52
CA SER A 215 0.04 -7.72 8.46
C SER A 215 -1.31 -8.20 7.89
N GLY A 216 -1.61 -7.90 6.62
CA GLY A 216 -2.86 -8.31 5.97
C GLY A 216 -2.93 -9.79 5.61
N LEU A 217 -1.81 -10.50 5.69
CA LEU A 217 -1.75 -11.97 5.54
C LEU A 217 -1.70 -12.68 6.90
N GLY A 218 -1.95 -11.96 8.00
CA GLY A 218 -1.92 -12.49 9.36
C GLY A 218 -0.53 -12.82 9.89
N LYS A 219 0.54 -12.35 9.23
CA LYS A 219 1.91 -12.46 9.74
C LYS A 219 2.19 -11.30 10.69
N ARG A 220 2.73 -11.58 11.87
CA ARG A 220 3.22 -10.56 12.82
C ARG A 220 4.73 -10.47 12.71
N ARG A 221 5.23 -9.67 11.75
CA ARG A 221 6.66 -9.34 11.64
C ARG A 221 6.99 -8.05 12.40
N SER A 222 8.26 -7.86 12.71
CA SER A 222 8.76 -6.60 13.27
C SER A 222 8.43 -5.44 12.32
N GLY A 223 7.98 -4.32 12.88
CA GLY A 223 7.68 -3.13 12.09
C GLY A 223 8.96 -2.44 11.64
N ILE A 224 8.92 -1.82 10.47
CA ILE A 224 9.96 -0.96 9.94
C ILE A 224 9.42 0.47 10.06
N ASP A 225 9.88 1.18 11.08
CA ASP A 225 9.49 2.57 11.36
C ASP A 225 10.71 3.40 11.77
N SER A 226 10.51 4.70 11.96
CA SER A 226 11.60 5.63 12.30
C SER A 226 12.21 5.38 13.67
N THR A 227 11.51 4.68 14.57
CA THR A 227 12.05 4.30 15.88
C THR A 227 13.06 3.17 15.75
N MET A 228 12.82 2.24 14.84
CA MET A 228 13.75 1.17 14.51
C MET A 228 14.96 1.72 13.75
N THR A 229 14.74 2.43 12.64
CA THR A 229 15.81 2.77 11.69
C THR A 229 16.63 4.01 12.06
N GLY A 230 16.16 4.82 13.02
CA GLY A 230 16.78 6.09 13.39
C GLY A 230 16.67 7.19 12.33
N CYS A 231 15.91 6.99 11.25
CA CYS A 231 15.68 7.97 10.18
C CYS A 231 14.20 8.03 9.77
N PRO A 232 13.75 9.08 9.05
CA PRO A 232 12.39 9.13 8.53
C PRO A 232 12.08 7.93 7.62
N VAL A 233 10.94 7.27 7.80
CA VAL A 233 10.50 6.13 6.99
C VAL A 233 9.19 6.49 6.29
N ILE A 234 9.16 6.30 4.98
CA ILE A 234 7.93 6.32 4.19
C ILE A 234 7.69 4.92 3.66
N ALA A 235 6.51 4.38 3.91
CA ALA A 235 6.06 3.16 3.27
C ALA A 235 5.15 3.48 2.09
N ILE A 236 5.35 2.76 0.99
CA ILE A 236 4.51 2.74 -0.20
C ILE A 236 3.99 1.31 -0.32
N GLY A 237 2.69 1.15 -0.47
CA GLY A 237 2.10 -0.16 -0.66
C GLY A 237 0.98 -0.15 -1.68
N VAL A 238 0.92 -1.21 -2.49
CA VAL A 238 -0.09 -1.40 -3.53
C VAL A 238 -0.83 -2.69 -3.24
N PRO A 239 -2.17 -2.71 -3.26
CA PRO A 239 -2.90 -3.95 -3.13
C PRO A 239 -2.73 -4.83 -4.36
N THR A 240 -2.20 -6.02 -4.16
CA THR A 240 -1.94 -7.01 -5.23
C THR A 240 -2.77 -8.28 -5.06
N VAL A 241 -3.33 -8.46 -3.86
CA VAL A 241 -4.17 -9.59 -3.48
C VAL A 241 -5.37 -9.12 -2.65
N VAL A 242 -6.39 -9.96 -2.61
CA VAL A 242 -7.57 -9.79 -1.75
C VAL A 242 -7.65 -10.96 -0.79
N ASP A 243 -8.00 -10.67 0.47
CA ASP A 243 -8.33 -11.71 1.45
C ASP A 243 -9.59 -12.46 0.99
N THR A 244 -9.54 -13.79 0.93
CA THR A 244 -10.70 -14.58 0.52
C THR A 244 -11.90 -14.40 1.45
N ALA A 245 -11.67 -14.12 2.74
CA ALA A 245 -12.74 -13.79 3.68
C ALA A 245 -13.51 -12.53 3.25
N ALA A 246 -12.81 -11.53 2.72
CA ALA A 246 -13.43 -10.32 2.20
C ALA A 246 -14.28 -10.61 0.95
N ILE A 247 -13.80 -11.47 0.05
CA ILE A 247 -14.55 -11.91 -1.14
C ILE A 247 -15.84 -12.66 -0.74
N ILE A 248 -15.75 -13.58 0.22
CA ILE A 248 -16.91 -14.33 0.71
C ILE A 248 -17.96 -13.35 1.26
N ALA A 249 -17.52 -12.37 2.03
CA ALA A 249 -18.41 -11.41 2.65
C ALA A 249 -19.05 -10.44 1.63
N GLU A 250 -18.28 -9.95 0.64
CA GLU A 250 -18.81 -9.13 -0.45
C GLU A 250 -19.84 -9.91 -1.29
N THR A 251 -19.57 -11.19 -1.55
CA THR A 251 -20.49 -12.07 -2.28
C THR A 251 -21.82 -12.25 -1.56
N LEU A 252 -21.79 -12.58 -0.26
CA LEU A 252 -22.99 -12.76 0.56
C LEU A 252 -23.77 -11.46 0.72
N THR A 253 -23.08 -10.32 0.87
CA THR A 253 -23.69 -8.98 0.91
C THR A 253 -24.44 -8.68 -0.39
N SER A 254 -23.79 -8.90 -1.54
CA SER A 254 -24.38 -8.69 -2.87
C SER A 254 -25.62 -9.56 -3.11
N LEU A 255 -25.56 -10.84 -2.71
CA LEU A 255 -26.72 -11.74 -2.77
C LEU A 255 -27.88 -11.25 -1.87
N GLY A 256 -27.56 -10.82 -0.64
CA GLY A 256 -28.54 -10.24 0.27
C GLY A 256 -29.24 -9.02 -0.32
N GLN A 257 -28.50 -8.10 -0.95
CA GLN A 257 -29.08 -6.96 -1.66
C GLN A 257 -29.92 -7.38 -2.86
N TYR A 258 -29.46 -8.33 -3.68
CA TYR A 258 -30.19 -8.84 -4.84
C TYR A 258 -31.56 -9.42 -4.46
N TRP A 259 -31.65 -10.10 -3.30
CA TRP A 259 -32.89 -10.67 -2.78
C TRP A 259 -33.82 -9.68 -2.09
N ARG A 260 -33.32 -8.54 -1.60
CA ARG A 260 -34.19 -7.49 -1.02
C ARG A 260 -35.21 -7.05 -2.07
N GLY A 261 -36.50 -7.20 -1.72
CA GLY A 261 -37.61 -6.83 -2.60
C GLY A 261 -37.94 -7.84 -3.72
N ARG A 262 -37.22 -8.97 -3.83
CA ARG A 262 -37.46 -10.00 -4.86
C ARG A 262 -38.05 -11.31 -4.33
N ALA A 263 -38.16 -11.52 -3.02
CA ALA A 263 -38.53 -12.81 -2.46
C ALA A 263 -39.92 -12.83 -1.77
N MET A 264 -40.72 -13.88 -2.04
CA MET A 264 -41.87 -14.30 -1.21
C MET A 264 -41.44 -15.05 0.07
N ILE A 265 -40.18 -15.52 0.14
CA ILE A 265 -39.55 -16.14 1.31
C ILE A 265 -38.23 -15.43 1.52
N VAL A 266 -38.16 -14.58 2.54
CA VAL A 266 -36.92 -13.88 2.91
C VAL A 266 -35.96 -14.94 3.47
N PRO A 267 -34.79 -15.21 2.87
CA PRO A 267 -33.79 -16.06 3.51
C PRO A 267 -33.43 -15.50 4.90
N PRO A 268 -32.95 -16.35 5.84
CA PRO A 268 -32.54 -15.87 7.15
C PRO A 268 -31.61 -14.65 7.00
N GLN A 269 -31.73 -13.68 7.90
CA GLN A 269 -30.80 -12.54 7.93
C GLN A 269 -29.37 -13.08 7.94
N LEU A 270 -28.56 -12.63 6.98
CA LEU A 270 -27.13 -12.91 6.95
C LEU A 270 -26.49 -12.07 8.06
N ASP A 271 -26.19 -12.72 9.18
CA ASP A 271 -25.50 -12.14 10.33
C ASP A 271 -24.02 -12.57 10.35
N ASP A 272 -23.22 -11.94 11.22
CA ASP A 272 -21.78 -12.20 11.35
C ASP A 272 -21.44 -13.68 11.62
N ALA A 273 -22.36 -14.41 12.26
CA ALA A 273 -22.23 -15.84 12.50
C ALA A 273 -22.32 -16.65 11.22
N ALA A 274 -23.21 -16.29 10.29
CA ALA A 274 -23.30 -16.90 8.97
C ALA A 274 -22.03 -16.66 8.14
N TYR A 275 -21.48 -15.43 8.16
CA TYR A 275 -20.22 -15.11 7.50
C TYR A 275 -19.06 -15.94 8.05
N SER A 276 -18.89 -15.95 9.37
CA SER A 276 -17.85 -16.71 10.07
C SER A 276 -17.93 -18.22 9.80
N TYR A 277 -19.15 -18.77 9.75
CA TYR A 277 -19.37 -20.17 9.42
C TYR A 277 -18.93 -20.48 7.98
N ALA A 278 -19.32 -19.67 7.00
CA ALA A 278 -18.94 -19.84 5.60
C ALA A 278 -17.42 -19.73 5.39
N GLU A 279 -16.79 -18.70 5.96
CA GLU A 279 -15.32 -18.52 5.95
C GLU A 279 -14.63 -19.76 6.50
N LYS A 280 -15.03 -20.22 7.70
CA LYS A 280 -14.42 -21.39 8.34
C LYS A 280 -14.57 -22.64 7.49
N GLN A 281 -15.77 -22.93 6.99
CA GLN A 281 -16.02 -24.14 6.18
C GLN A 281 -15.21 -24.16 4.88
N LEU A 282 -15.10 -23.01 4.20
CA LEU A 282 -14.40 -22.92 2.92
C LEU A 282 -12.87 -22.87 3.09
N LEU A 283 -12.37 -22.19 4.13
CA LEU A 283 -10.95 -21.90 4.28
C LEU A 283 -10.22 -22.78 5.28
N GLU A 284 -10.90 -23.66 6.01
CA GLU A 284 -10.29 -24.55 7.02
C GLU A 284 -9.12 -25.36 6.44
N ARG A 285 -9.29 -25.88 5.21
CA ARG A 285 -8.24 -26.65 4.52
C ARG A 285 -6.95 -25.86 4.29
N PHE A 286 -7.08 -24.55 4.15
CA PHE A 286 -5.98 -23.60 3.95
C PHE A 286 -5.60 -22.88 5.25
N ARG A 287 -6.17 -23.29 6.40
CA ARG A 287 -5.98 -22.66 7.71
C ARG A 287 -6.27 -21.15 7.69
N GLY A 288 -7.24 -20.74 6.89
CA GLY A 288 -7.59 -19.32 6.72
C GLY A 288 -6.55 -18.51 5.93
N ARG A 289 -5.58 -19.14 5.26
CA ARG A 289 -4.50 -18.47 4.52
C ARG A 289 -4.64 -18.67 3.01
N LEU A 290 -5.78 -18.26 2.47
CA LEU A 290 -5.99 -18.22 1.03
C LEU A 290 -6.20 -16.77 0.62
N VAL A 291 -5.45 -16.35 -0.39
CA VAL A 291 -5.62 -15.06 -1.04
C VAL A 291 -5.91 -15.26 -2.52
N VAL A 292 -6.56 -14.26 -3.11
CA VAL A 292 -6.93 -14.25 -4.52
C VAL A 292 -6.25 -13.06 -5.19
N THR A 293 -5.80 -13.26 -6.43
CA THR A 293 -5.19 -12.22 -7.25
C THR A 293 -5.69 -12.36 -8.69
N PRO A 294 -5.74 -11.28 -9.50
CA PRO A 294 -6.05 -11.34 -10.92
C PRO A 294 -5.13 -12.29 -11.68
N LYS A 295 -5.57 -12.77 -12.85
CA LYS A 295 -4.75 -13.64 -13.69
C LYS A 295 -3.55 -12.91 -14.29
N ASP A 296 -3.75 -11.66 -14.66
CA ASP A 296 -2.76 -10.79 -15.31
C ASP A 296 -2.05 -9.91 -14.27
N ILE A 297 -1.79 -10.47 -13.08
CA ILE A 297 -1.14 -9.77 -11.97
C ILE A 297 0.30 -9.35 -12.30
N ASP A 298 0.96 -10.07 -13.20
CA ASP A 298 2.29 -9.74 -13.71
C ASP A 298 2.32 -8.38 -14.41
N ASP A 299 1.34 -8.08 -15.26
CA ASP A 299 1.22 -6.78 -15.93
C ASP A 299 0.95 -5.65 -14.93
N LEU A 300 0.08 -5.90 -13.95
CA LEU A 300 -0.21 -4.93 -12.88
C LEU A 300 1.03 -4.63 -12.03
N ILE A 301 1.77 -5.67 -11.60
CA ILE A 301 3.01 -5.51 -10.84
C ILE A 301 4.06 -4.74 -11.66
N ALA A 302 4.19 -5.04 -12.95
CA ALA A 302 5.13 -4.34 -13.82
C ALA A 302 4.79 -2.84 -13.93
N ARG A 303 3.53 -2.52 -14.20
CA ARG A 303 3.05 -1.13 -14.31
C ARG A 303 3.20 -0.38 -12.99
N ASP A 304 2.76 -0.97 -11.87
CA ASP A 304 2.80 -0.31 -10.57
C ASP A 304 4.25 -0.15 -10.07
N ALA A 305 5.14 -1.10 -10.38
CA ALA A 305 6.56 -0.96 -10.11
C ALA A 305 7.17 0.22 -10.89
N GLU A 306 6.81 0.39 -12.16
CA GLU A 306 7.28 1.51 -12.97
C GLU A 306 6.76 2.85 -12.43
N ILE A 307 5.47 2.95 -12.09
CA ILE A 307 4.86 4.15 -11.48
C ILE A 307 5.61 4.53 -10.20
N ILE A 308 5.86 3.57 -9.30
CA ILE A 308 6.53 3.83 -8.02
C ILE A 308 8.00 4.19 -8.25
N ALA A 309 8.72 3.48 -9.11
CA ALA A 309 10.12 3.78 -9.40
C ALA A 309 10.27 5.17 -10.03
N ALA A 310 9.41 5.53 -10.99
CA ALA A 310 9.34 6.86 -11.59
C ALA A 310 9.04 7.95 -10.56
N ALA A 311 8.11 7.68 -9.64
CA ALA A 311 7.75 8.62 -8.58
C ALA A 311 8.91 8.87 -7.61
N ILE A 312 9.60 7.79 -7.19
CA ILE A 312 10.79 7.89 -6.36
C ILE A 312 11.89 8.65 -7.09
N ALA A 313 12.10 8.37 -8.38
CA ALA A 313 13.10 9.07 -9.19
C ALA A 313 12.81 10.57 -9.31
N MET A 314 11.59 10.96 -9.64
CA MET A 314 11.14 12.37 -9.69
C MET A 314 11.16 13.08 -8.34
N MET A 315 11.05 12.32 -7.25
CA MET A 315 11.20 12.83 -5.89
C MET A 315 12.68 13.06 -5.56
N ALA A 316 13.52 12.07 -5.81
CA ALA A 316 14.91 12.05 -5.37
C ALA A 316 15.84 12.86 -6.27
N HIS A 317 15.72 12.74 -7.59
CA HIS A 317 16.66 13.33 -8.56
C HIS A 317 16.15 14.69 -9.06
N PRO A 318 16.90 15.80 -8.86
CA PRO A 318 16.46 17.13 -9.27
C PRO A 318 16.14 17.29 -10.77
N ALA A 319 16.78 16.51 -11.64
CA ALA A 319 16.58 16.59 -13.09
C ALA A 319 15.49 15.65 -13.63
N ALA A 320 14.92 14.79 -12.78
CA ALA A 320 13.87 13.86 -13.17
C ALA A 320 12.50 14.56 -13.22
N THR A 321 11.80 14.38 -14.33
CA THR A 321 10.46 14.90 -14.62
C THR A 321 9.61 13.78 -15.22
N LYS A 322 8.30 14.01 -15.32
CA LYS A 322 7.36 13.06 -15.94
C LYS A 322 7.69 12.72 -17.40
N ASP A 323 8.40 13.61 -18.09
CA ASP A 323 8.72 13.46 -19.52
C ASP A 323 10.07 12.75 -19.75
N ASN A 324 10.89 12.58 -18.70
CA ASN A 324 12.24 12.05 -18.82
C ASN A 324 12.64 11.01 -17.75
N TYR A 325 11.71 10.59 -16.89
CA TYR A 325 12.01 9.73 -15.74
C TYR A 325 12.68 8.41 -16.13
N HIS A 326 12.40 7.87 -17.32
CA HIS A 326 13.05 6.65 -17.81
C HIS A 326 14.59 6.74 -17.84
N ASN A 327 15.15 7.95 -18.00
CA ASN A 327 16.60 8.16 -17.94
C ASN A 327 17.19 7.99 -16.52
N PHE A 328 16.32 7.91 -15.51
CA PHE A 328 16.64 7.72 -14.10
C PHE A 328 16.20 6.35 -13.59
N LEU A 329 15.72 5.47 -14.47
CA LEU A 329 15.44 4.06 -14.22
C LEU A 329 16.51 3.19 -14.87
N ARG A 330 16.56 1.91 -14.49
CA ARG A 330 17.51 0.91 -15.01
C ARG A 330 16.96 0.12 -16.21
#